data_AF-A0A2S0PEE3-F1
#
_entry.id   AF-A0A2S0PEE3-F1
#
_cell.length_a   1.000
_cell.length_b   1.000
_cell.length_c   1.000
_cell.angle_alpha   90.00
_cell.angle_beta   90.00
_cell.angle_gamma   90.00
#
_symmetry.space_group_name_H-M   'P 1'
#
loop_
_entity.id
_entity.type
_entity.pdbx_description
1 polymer ?
#
loop_
_entity_poly.entity_id
_entity_poly.type
_entity_poly.pdbx_seq_one_letter_code
_entity_poly.pdbx_strand_id
1 'polypeptide(L)'
;MDDYLTRVAEAVRDATLACAWQIGDNGPLRSAVKLPKIIASVPRPEPVAAWAAGTAAIEFALEDATGEGMAFLRCWLYGDFDVIRNEWPEAPESVYIGADPLHPETVAMLAAAPEEPQPVLDRPASIGGTTFGVGIPVRTLVAAAQRRYEAEQTPASLADRQALIDALRHPVVDAELTTLREQNAALKQDAARYHALRAELIRAAGPVDERGEIEKAIKEVMRKAYAERGDPMPTAAEFDTAIDISIASAEGGAA
;
A
#
# COMPACT_ATOMS: atom_id res chain seq x y z
N MET A 1 -14.31 4.07 -15.08
CA MET A 1 -13.08 4.76 -14.60
C MET A 1 -11.89 4.46 -15.52
N ASP A 2 -11.76 3.21 -16.00
CA ASP A 2 -10.67 2.78 -16.90
C ASP A 2 -10.61 3.54 -18.23
N ASP A 3 -11.75 3.92 -18.79
CA ASP A 3 -11.82 4.62 -20.08
C ASP A 3 -11.28 6.08 -20.03
N TYR A 4 -11.41 6.77 -18.89
CA TYR A 4 -10.85 8.12 -18.73
C TYR A 4 -9.33 8.09 -18.57
N LEU A 5 -8.81 7.18 -17.74
CA LEU A 5 -7.36 7.02 -17.55
C LEU A 5 -6.68 6.57 -18.84
N THR A 6 -7.34 5.72 -19.62
CA THR A 6 -6.87 5.32 -20.95
C THR A 6 -6.80 6.51 -21.89
N ARG A 7 -7.87 7.32 -21.98
CA ARG A 7 -7.88 8.54 -22.81
C ARG A 7 -6.83 9.58 -22.37
N VAL A 8 -6.60 9.74 -21.07
CA VAL A 8 -5.52 10.60 -20.56
C VAL A 8 -4.15 10.06 -20.93
N ALA A 9 -3.93 8.75 -20.79
CA ALA A 9 -2.66 8.13 -21.17
C ALA A 9 -2.39 8.25 -22.68
N GLU A 10 -3.41 8.08 -23.52
CA GLU A 10 -3.31 8.27 -24.97
C GLU A 10 -3.02 9.72 -25.33
N ALA A 11 -3.73 10.69 -24.74
CA ALA A 11 -3.49 12.11 -24.99
C ALA A 11 -2.08 12.55 -24.56
N VAL A 12 -1.57 12.02 -23.45
CA VAL A 12 -0.18 12.27 -23.00
C VAL A 12 0.83 11.62 -23.94
N ARG A 13 0.58 10.39 -24.39
CA ARG A 13 1.43 9.68 -25.36
C ARG A 13 1.50 10.46 -26.68
N ASP A 14 0.37 10.88 -27.22
CA ASP A 14 0.29 11.56 -28.52
C ASP A 14 0.95 12.95 -28.46
N ALA A 15 0.78 13.68 -27.35
CA ALA A 15 1.49 14.94 -27.11
C ALA A 15 3.01 14.73 -26.97
N THR A 16 3.44 13.65 -26.32
CA THR A 16 4.86 13.31 -26.19
C THR A 16 5.46 12.97 -27.56
N LEU A 17 4.75 12.19 -28.38
CA LEU A 17 5.15 11.87 -29.74
C LEU A 17 5.22 13.11 -30.63
N ALA A 18 4.25 14.02 -30.53
CA ALA A 18 4.25 15.28 -31.28
C ALA A 18 5.44 16.19 -30.91
N CYS A 19 5.82 16.26 -29.63
CA CYS A 19 6.99 17.01 -29.18
C CYS A 19 8.32 16.34 -29.55
N ALA A 20 8.37 15.00 -29.63
CA ALA A 20 9.58 14.25 -29.99
C ALA A 20 10.08 14.58 -31.41
N TRP A 21 9.19 14.97 -32.33
CA TRP A 21 9.57 15.43 -33.68
C TRP A 21 10.14 16.86 -33.72
N GLN A 22 9.94 17.66 -32.67
CA GLN A 22 10.39 19.06 -32.62
C GLN A 22 11.72 19.25 -31.86
N ILE A 23 12.12 18.29 -31.03
CA ILE A 23 13.36 18.38 -30.25
C ILE A 23 14.48 17.69 -31.03
N GLY A 24 15.22 18.48 -31.81
CA GLY A 24 16.55 18.08 -32.26
C GLY A 24 17.45 17.80 -31.06
N ASP A 25 17.83 16.55 -30.91
CA ASP A 25 18.91 15.92 -30.14
C ASP A 25 19.31 16.33 -28.71
N ASN A 26 18.90 17.43 -28.05
CA ASN A 26 19.48 17.74 -26.71
C ASN A 26 18.62 18.52 -25.68
N GLY A 27 17.28 18.47 -25.74
CA GLY A 27 16.41 19.13 -24.73
C GLY A 27 15.68 18.14 -23.80
N PRO A 28 15.55 18.41 -22.47
CA PRO A 28 14.78 17.55 -21.58
C PRO A 28 13.28 17.63 -21.89
N LEU A 29 12.69 16.51 -22.33
CA LEU A 29 11.27 16.34 -22.71
C LEU A 29 10.25 16.90 -21.70
N ARG A 30 10.63 16.98 -20.42
CA ARG A 30 9.75 17.39 -19.32
C ARG A 30 9.28 18.86 -19.39
N SER A 31 10.01 19.75 -20.04
CA SER A 31 9.61 21.17 -20.16
C SER A 31 8.70 21.47 -21.37
N ALA A 32 8.71 20.60 -22.38
CA ALA A 32 7.91 20.77 -23.61
C ALA A 32 6.47 20.27 -23.45
N VAL A 33 6.26 19.19 -22.69
CA VAL A 33 4.94 18.60 -22.48
C VAL A 33 4.23 19.29 -21.30
N LYS A 34 3.30 20.19 -21.61
CA LYS A 34 2.45 20.87 -20.60
C LYS A 34 1.34 19.94 -20.10
N LEU A 35 1.71 18.97 -19.25
CA LEU A 35 0.78 17.97 -18.69
C LEU A 35 -0.53 18.55 -18.13
N PRO A 36 -0.55 19.67 -17.38
CA PRO A 36 -1.80 20.23 -16.86
C PRO A 36 -2.78 20.65 -17.98
N LYS A 37 -2.25 21.15 -19.10
CA LYS A 37 -3.06 21.58 -20.25
C LYS A 37 -3.62 20.38 -21.03
N ILE A 38 -2.84 19.31 -21.13
CA ILE A 38 -3.25 18.06 -21.79
C ILE A 38 -4.35 17.38 -20.98
N ILE A 39 -4.15 17.22 -19.67
CA ILE A 39 -5.15 16.63 -18.76
C ILE A 39 -6.46 17.43 -18.79
N ALA A 40 -6.38 18.77 -18.80
CA ALA A 40 -7.56 19.64 -18.89
C ALA A 40 -8.28 19.58 -20.26
N SER A 41 -7.59 19.17 -21.33
CA SER A 41 -8.18 19.05 -22.67
C SER A 41 -8.94 17.74 -22.90
N VAL A 42 -8.72 16.73 -22.05
CA VAL A 42 -9.47 15.47 -22.12
C VAL A 42 -10.85 15.72 -21.50
N PRO A 43 -11.95 15.54 -22.26
CA PRO A 43 -13.29 15.66 -21.71
C PRO A 43 -13.42 14.73 -20.52
N ARG A 44 -13.67 15.30 -19.33
CA ARG A 44 -14.00 14.49 -18.16
C ARG A 44 -15.27 13.70 -18.49
N PRO A 45 -15.36 12.43 -18.06
CA PRO A 45 -16.63 11.75 -18.10
C PRO A 45 -17.66 12.61 -17.37
N GLU A 46 -18.87 12.70 -17.93
CA GLU A 46 -20.05 13.17 -17.20
C GLU A 46 -20.00 12.52 -15.80
N PRO A 47 -20.16 13.30 -14.71
CA PRO A 47 -20.09 12.74 -13.38
C PRO A 47 -21.10 11.60 -13.31
N VAL A 48 -20.60 10.40 -12.97
CA VAL A 48 -21.45 9.29 -12.59
C VAL A 48 -22.38 9.83 -11.50
N ALA A 49 -23.70 9.67 -11.60
CA ALA A 49 -24.65 10.37 -10.73
C ALA A 49 -24.35 10.25 -9.22
N ALA A 50 -23.73 9.16 -8.79
CA ALA A 50 -23.22 9.00 -7.42
C ALA A 50 -22.20 10.08 -6.98
N TRP A 51 -21.39 10.61 -7.90
CA TRP A 51 -20.46 11.71 -7.63
C TRP A 51 -21.19 13.04 -7.50
N ALA A 52 -22.30 13.24 -8.23
CA ALA A 52 -23.11 14.43 -8.12
C ALA A 52 -23.82 14.52 -6.76
N ALA A 53 -24.34 13.40 -6.24
CA ALA A 53 -24.92 13.36 -4.90
C ALA A 53 -23.90 13.63 -3.79
N GLY A 54 -22.69 13.07 -3.89
CA GLY A 54 -21.62 13.36 -2.95
C GLY A 54 -21.19 14.83 -2.95
N THR A 55 -21.09 15.45 -4.13
CA THR A 55 -20.81 16.89 -4.24
C THR A 55 -21.94 17.72 -3.63
N ALA A 56 -23.20 17.42 -3.93
CA ALA A 56 -24.35 18.11 -3.36
C ALA A 56 -24.41 17.97 -1.82
N ALA A 57 -24.06 16.81 -1.28
CA ALA A 57 -24.00 16.58 0.16
C ALA A 57 -22.90 17.43 0.83
N ILE A 58 -21.73 17.55 0.19
CA ILE A 58 -20.63 18.40 0.67
C ILE A 58 -21.02 19.88 0.59
N GLU A 59 -21.63 20.32 -0.50
CA GLU A 59 -22.08 21.71 -0.67
C GLU A 59 -23.13 22.08 0.40
N PHE A 60 -24.13 21.23 0.61
CA PHE A 60 -25.13 21.41 1.67
C PHE A 60 -24.47 21.50 3.06
N ALA A 61 -23.52 20.62 3.36
CA ALA A 61 -22.81 20.62 4.63
C ALA A 61 -21.90 21.85 4.84
N LEU A 62 -21.44 22.50 3.76
CA LEU A 62 -20.62 23.71 3.82
C LEU A 62 -21.46 24.98 3.95
N GLU A 63 -22.69 24.98 3.42
CA GLU A 63 -23.64 26.10 3.55
C GLU A 63 -24.27 26.16 4.94
N ASP A 64 -24.26 25.05 5.69
CA ASP A 64 -24.76 25.00 7.05
C ASP A 64 -23.87 25.81 8.02
N ALA A 65 -24.35 26.99 8.39
CA ALA A 65 -23.72 27.88 9.37
C ALA A 65 -23.89 27.39 10.83
N THR A 66 -24.68 26.35 11.07
CA THR A 66 -24.97 25.85 12.43
C THR A 66 -23.93 24.86 12.95
N GLY A 67 -23.06 24.33 12.06
CA GLY A 67 -21.97 23.43 12.40
C GLY A 67 -22.37 21.94 12.50
N GLU A 68 -23.59 21.62 12.07
CA GLU A 68 -24.13 20.25 12.03
C GLU A 68 -23.79 19.51 10.73
N GLY A 69 -23.26 20.22 9.72
CA GLY A 69 -22.83 19.64 8.44
C GLY A 69 -21.92 18.39 8.55
N MET A 70 -21.09 18.29 9.61
CA MET A 70 -20.30 17.07 9.85
C MET A 70 -21.12 15.87 10.33
N ALA A 71 -22.20 16.10 11.09
CA ALA A 71 -23.12 15.03 11.50
C ALA A 71 -23.95 14.55 10.30
N PHE A 72 -24.42 15.48 9.47
CA PHE A 72 -25.08 15.19 8.19
C PHE A 72 -24.20 14.33 7.28
N LEU A 73 -22.94 14.72 7.03
CA LEU A 73 -22.03 13.96 6.16
C LEU A 73 -21.73 12.55 6.68
N ARG A 74 -21.73 12.35 8.00
CA ARG A 74 -21.58 11.01 8.59
C ARG A 74 -22.79 10.14 8.27
N CYS A 75 -24.00 10.65 8.49
CA CYS A 75 -25.22 9.93 8.15
C CYS A 75 -25.26 9.61 6.65
N TRP A 76 -24.83 10.55 5.80
CA TRP A 76 -24.77 10.36 4.35
C TRP A 76 -23.76 9.27 3.95
N LEU A 77 -22.57 9.27 4.56
CA LEU A 77 -21.53 8.27 4.29
C LEU A 77 -21.95 6.85 4.69
N TYR A 78 -22.69 6.69 5.79
CA TYR A 78 -23.19 5.39 6.24
C TYR A 78 -24.47 4.94 5.53
N GLY A 79 -25.06 5.80 4.69
CA GLY A 79 -26.31 5.51 3.99
C GLY A 79 -27.55 5.58 4.88
N ASP A 80 -27.48 6.31 6.00
CA ASP A 80 -28.58 6.52 6.94
C ASP A 80 -29.57 7.59 6.42
N PHE A 81 -30.04 7.44 5.18
CA PHE A 81 -30.84 8.45 4.48
C PHE A 81 -32.19 8.75 5.16
N ASP A 82 -32.76 7.79 5.89
CA ASP A 82 -33.99 8.01 6.66
C ASP A 82 -33.77 8.96 7.83
N VAL A 83 -32.61 8.92 8.47
CA VAL A 83 -32.23 9.88 9.51
C VAL A 83 -32.10 11.26 8.88
N ILE A 84 -31.47 11.33 7.71
CA ILE A 84 -31.25 12.60 7.01
C ILE A 84 -32.59 13.28 6.65
N ARG A 85 -33.56 12.53 6.14
CA ARG A 85 -34.90 13.06 5.81
C ARG A 85 -35.67 13.59 7.01
N ASN A 86 -35.40 13.05 8.20
CA ASN A 86 -36.07 13.43 9.43
C ASN A 86 -35.39 14.63 10.11
N GLU A 87 -34.06 14.65 10.17
CA GLU A 87 -33.28 15.65 10.89
C GLU A 87 -32.94 16.88 10.03
N TRP A 88 -32.74 16.70 8.72
CA TRP A 88 -32.45 17.78 7.75
C TRP A 88 -33.44 17.73 6.56
N PRO A 89 -34.74 18.03 6.78
CA PRO A 89 -35.76 18.00 5.73
C PRO A 89 -35.53 19.04 4.62
N GLU A 90 -34.71 20.06 4.88
CA GLU A 90 -34.28 21.08 3.91
C GLU A 90 -33.16 20.62 2.97
N ALA A 91 -32.56 19.44 3.21
CA ALA A 91 -31.51 18.90 2.34
C ALA A 91 -32.04 18.70 0.91
N PRO A 92 -31.31 19.17 -0.12
CA PRO A 92 -31.79 19.14 -1.49
C PRO A 92 -31.89 17.71 -2.03
N GLU A 93 -32.86 17.45 -2.91
CA GLU A 93 -33.12 16.11 -3.45
C GLU A 93 -31.91 15.49 -4.17
N SER A 94 -31.04 16.35 -4.73
CA SER A 94 -29.80 15.96 -5.37
C SER A 94 -28.83 15.18 -4.48
N VAL A 95 -28.88 15.31 -3.15
CA VAL A 95 -28.03 14.52 -2.25
C VAL A 95 -28.39 13.03 -2.22
N TYR A 96 -29.59 12.67 -2.66
CA TYR A 96 -30.09 11.29 -2.64
C TYR A 96 -29.93 10.58 -3.98
N ILE A 97 -29.97 11.32 -5.10
CA ILE A 97 -29.99 10.74 -6.46
C ILE A 97 -28.65 10.07 -6.79
N GLY A 98 -28.66 8.76 -6.95
CA GLY A 98 -27.47 7.93 -7.20
C GLY A 98 -26.75 7.46 -5.92
N ALA A 99 -27.11 7.97 -4.74
CA ALA A 99 -26.54 7.57 -3.46
C ALA A 99 -27.51 6.67 -2.66
N ASP A 100 -28.80 7.02 -2.59
CA ASP A 100 -29.82 6.19 -1.95
C ASP A 100 -30.38 5.17 -2.96
N PRO A 101 -30.17 3.85 -2.74
CA PRO A 101 -30.68 2.80 -3.61
C PRO A 101 -32.20 2.73 -3.71
N LEU A 102 -32.92 3.28 -2.73
CA LEU A 102 -34.39 3.29 -2.68
C LEU A 102 -34.99 4.55 -3.31
N HIS A 103 -34.18 5.55 -3.65
CA HIS A 103 -34.68 6.76 -4.30
C HIS A 103 -35.23 6.42 -5.70
N PRO A 104 -36.45 6.87 -6.07
CA PRO A 104 -37.09 6.49 -7.33
C PRO A 104 -36.23 6.76 -8.57
N GLU A 105 -35.52 7.88 -8.58
CA GLU A 105 -34.61 8.23 -9.67
C GLU A 105 -33.37 7.34 -9.68
N THR A 106 -32.78 7.02 -8.53
CA THR A 106 -31.68 6.04 -8.44
C THR A 106 -32.10 4.68 -8.97
N VAL A 107 -33.31 4.23 -8.60
CA VAL A 107 -33.87 2.96 -9.08
C VAL A 107 -34.08 3.00 -10.59
N ALA A 108 -34.63 4.09 -11.12
CA ALA A 108 -34.81 4.26 -12.56
C ALA A 108 -33.45 4.28 -13.30
N MET A 109 -32.42 4.92 -12.74
CA MET A 109 -31.07 4.92 -13.27
C MET A 109 -30.42 3.53 -13.26
N LEU A 110 -30.54 2.81 -12.14
CA LEU A 110 -30.02 1.43 -12.02
C LEU A 110 -30.76 0.47 -12.95
N ALA A 111 -32.06 0.65 -13.15
CA ALA A 111 -32.87 -0.15 -14.07
C ALA A 111 -32.61 0.20 -15.55
N ALA A 112 -32.28 1.46 -15.84
CA ALA A 112 -31.95 1.95 -17.18
C ALA A 112 -30.48 1.74 -17.56
N ALA A 113 -29.62 1.38 -16.60
CA ALA A 113 -28.23 1.04 -16.87
C ALA A 113 -28.20 -0.15 -17.84
N PRO A 114 -27.62 0.03 -19.05
CA PRO A 114 -27.48 -1.09 -19.97
C PRO A 114 -26.66 -2.16 -19.27
N GLU A 115 -27.15 -3.40 -19.27
CA GLU A 115 -26.41 -4.55 -18.75
C GLU A 115 -25.08 -4.60 -19.50
N GLU A 116 -23.99 -4.14 -18.87
CA GLU A 116 -22.71 -4.08 -19.54
C GLU A 116 -22.37 -5.48 -20.06
N PRO A 117 -21.99 -5.62 -21.34
CA PRO A 117 -21.70 -6.92 -21.91
C PRO A 117 -20.60 -7.55 -21.06
N GLN A 118 -20.93 -8.67 -20.42
CA GLN A 118 -20.02 -9.29 -19.47
C GLN A 118 -18.68 -9.56 -20.16
N PRO A 119 -17.56 -9.22 -19.52
CA PRO A 119 -16.25 -9.48 -20.10
C PRO A 119 -16.14 -10.97 -20.39
N VAL A 120 -15.90 -11.30 -21.64
CA VAL A 120 -15.67 -12.67 -22.10
C VAL A 120 -14.19 -12.87 -22.35
N LEU A 121 -13.74 -14.12 -22.24
CA LEU A 121 -12.38 -14.48 -22.55
C LEU A 121 -12.09 -14.24 -24.04
N ASP A 122 -11.09 -13.43 -24.32
CA ASP A 122 -10.54 -13.18 -25.66
C ASP A 122 -9.59 -14.30 -26.11
N ARG A 123 -9.06 -15.07 -25.16
CA ARG A 123 -8.15 -16.20 -25.37
C ARG A 123 -8.52 -17.39 -24.48
N PRO A 124 -8.17 -18.62 -24.90
CA PRO A 124 -8.34 -19.79 -24.04
C PRO A 124 -7.57 -19.64 -22.72
N ALA A 125 -8.18 -20.09 -21.63
CA ALA A 125 -7.57 -20.08 -20.29
C ALA A 125 -7.66 -21.46 -19.65
N SER A 126 -6.75 -21.80 -18.74
CA SER A 126 -6.81 -23.07 -18.01
C SER A 126 -6.75 -22.83 -16.51
N ILE A 127 -7.65 -23.49 -15.77
CA ILE A 127 -7.63 -23.52 -14.31
C ILE A 127 -7.49 -24.97 -13.90
N GLY A 128 -6.31 -25.31 -13.38
CA GLY A 128 -6.13 -26.57 -12.68
C GLY A 128 -6.34 -27.83 -13.54
N GLY A 129 -6.05 -27.74 -14.84
CA GLY A 129 -6.24 -28.83 -15.80
C GLY A 129 -7.55 -28.74 -16.60
N THR A 130 -8.50 -27.89 -16.21
CA THR A 130 -9.71 -27.61 -16.99
C THR A 130 -9.46 -26.42 -17.92
N THR A 131 -9.64 -26.62 -19.23
CA THR A 131 -9.45 -25.56 -20.24
C THR A 131 -10.80 -24.93 -20.63
N PHE A 132 -10.85 -23.60 -20.66
CA PHE A 132 -11.98 -22.78 -21.05
C PHE A 132 -11.68 -22.12 -22.40
N GLY A 133 -12.66 -22.17 -23.32
CA GLY A 133 -12.53 -21.57 -24.65
C GLY A 133 -12.73 -20.05 -24.66
N VAL A 134 -12.48 -19.45 -25.83
CA VAL A 134 -12.82 -18.05 -26.14
C VAL A 134 -14.34 -17.85 -26.04
N GLY A 135 -14.77 -16.68 -25.58
CA GLY A 135 -16.19 -16.32 -25.46
C GLY A 135 -16.85 -16.75 -24.15
N ILE A 136 -16.15 -17.48 -23.28
CA ILE A 136 -16.67 -17.82 -21.94
C ILE A 136 -16.68 -16.56 -21.07
N PRO A 137 -17.77 -16.27 -20.34
CA PRO A 137 -17.80 -15.15 -19.40
C PRO A 137 -16.73 -15.29 -18.32
N VAL A 138 -16.00 -14.21 -18.02
CA VAL A 138 -14.98 -14.18 -16.97
C VAL A 138 -15.57 -14.60 -15.62
N ARG A 139 -16.83 -14.25 -15.32
CA ARG A 139 -17.51 -14.72 -14.09
C ARG A 139 -17.52 -16.25 -13.95
N THR A 140 -17.66 -16.97 -15.06
CA THR A 140 -17.68 -18.44 -15.09
C THR A 140 -16.30 -19.00 -14.77
N LEU A 141 -15.27 -18.34 -15.30
CA LEU A 141 -13.87 -18.65 -15.01
C LEU A 141 -13.57 -18.42 -13.52
N VAL A 142 -13.98 -17.28 -12.96
CA VAL A 142 -13.83 -16.95 -11.53
C VAL A 142 -14.56 -17.96 -10.65
N ALA A 143 -15.81 -18.32 -10.98
CA ALA A 143 -16.56 -19.31 -10.24
C ALA A 143 -15.93 -20.72 -10.30
N ALA A 144 -15.26 -21.07 -11.41
CA ALA A 144 -14.50 -22.31 -11.50
C ALA A 144 -13.21 -22.27 -10.67
N ALA A 145 -12.49 -21.15 -10.67
CA ALA A 145 -11.32 -20.92 -9.82
C ALA A 145 -11.69 -21.03 -8.34
N GLN A 146 -12.78 -20.38 -7.94
CA GLN A 146 -13.27 -20.37 -6.57
C GLN A 146 -13.62 -21.78 -6.07
N ARG A 147 -14.38 -22.55 -6.86
CA ARG A 147 -14.72 -23.94 -6.51
C ARG A 147 -13.49 -24.82 -6.36
N ARG A 148 -12.47 -24.59 -7.18
CA ARG A 148 -11.20 -25.33 -7.07
C ARG A 148 -10.46 -24.94 -5.80
N TYR A 149 -10.35 -23.65 -5.52
CA TYR A 149 -9.73 -23.16 -4.29
C TYR A 149 -10.40 -23.76 -3.06
N GLU A 150 -11.74 -23.77 -3.02
CA GLU A 150 -12.51 -24.39 -1.94
C GLU A 150 -12.22 -25.89 -1.79
N ALA A 151 -12.09 -26.63 -2.91
CA ALA A 151 -11.72 -28.04 -2.87
C ALA A 151 -10.29 -28.27 -2.37
N GLU A 152 -9.35 -27.39 -2.74
CA GLU A 152 -7.95 -27.44 -2.28
C GLU A 152 -7.81 -27.04 -0.80
N GLN A 153 -8.74 -26.26 -0.25
CA GLN A 153 -8.79 -25.85 1.15
C GLN A 153 -9.47 -26.86 2.09
N THR A 154 -9.84 -28.04 1.59
CA THR A 154 -10.40 -29.09 2.45
C THR A 154 -9.36 -29.55 3.49
N PRO A 155 -9.79 -29.93 4.72
CA PRO A 155 -8.85 -30.36 5.77
C PRO A 155 -7.95 -31.53 5.34
N ALA A 156 -8.46 -32.43 4.49
CA ALA A 156 -7.69 -33.55 3.94
C ALA A 156 -6.58 -33.08 2.99
N SER A 157 -6.89 -32.18 2.05
CA SER A 157 -5.91 -31.60 1.12
C SER A 157 -4.83 -30.80 1.86
N LEU A 158 -5.22 -30.07 2.90
CA LEU A 158 -4.26 -29.35 3.76
C LEU A 158 -3.36 -30.32 4.54
N ALA A 159 -3.90 -31.42 5.07
CA ALA A 159 -3.12 -32.44 5.75
C ALA A 159 -2.12 -33.12 4.81
N ASP A 160 -2.52 -33.43 3.58
CA ASP A 160 -1.63 -34.03 2.56
C ASP A 160 -0.50 -33.07 2.16
N ARG A 161 -0.81 -31.78 1.98
CA ARG A 161 0.20 -30.75 1.71
C ARG A 161 1.15 -30.56 2.89
N GLN A 162 0.63 -30.58 4.11
CA GLN A 162 1.44 -30.51 5.31
C GLN A 162 2.36 -31.73 5.43
N ALA A 163 1.86 -32.93 5.16
CA ALA A 163 2.66 -34.16 5.13
C ALA A 163 3.76 -34.10 4.06
N LEU A 164 3.48 -33.53 2.88
CA LEU A 164 4.49 -33.32 1.84
C LEU A 164 5.57 -32.32 2.29
N ILE A 165 5.17 -31.21 2.92
CA ILE A 165 6.11 -30.23 3.48
C ILE A 165 6.99 -30.90 4.54
N ASP A 166 6.39 -31.70 5.42
CA ASP A 166 7.11 -32.42 6.47
C ASP A 166 8.00 -33.54 5.91
N ALA A 167 7.64 -34.13 4.77
CA ALA A 167 8.49 -35.09 4.06
C ALA A 167 9.69 -34.43 3.35
N LEU A 168 9.52 -33.19 2.86
CA LEU A 168 10.59 -32.40 2.25
C LEU A 168 11.45 -31.66 3.28
N ARG A 169 10.99 -31.58 4.53
CA ARG A 169 11.70 -30.97 5.66
C ARG A 169 12.92 -31.83 5.99
N HIS A 170 14.11 -31.26 5.77
CA HIS A 170 15.36 -31.95 6.03
C HIS A 170 15.81 -31.71 7.49
N PRO A 171 16.00 -32.75 8.32
CA PRO A 171 16.26 -32.59 9.75
C PRO A 171 17.55 -31.82 10.05
N VAL A 172 18.54 -31.91 9.17
CA VAL A 172 19.80 -31.13 9.29
C VAL A 172 19.56 -29.64 9.11
N VAL A 173 18.68 -29.26 8.16
CA VAL A 173 18.38 -27.84 7.91
C VAL A 173 17.58 -27.25 9.07
N ASP A 174 16.68 -28.03 9.67
CA ASP A 174 15.92 -27.57 10.85
C ASP A 174 16.80 -27.37 12.09
N ALA A 175 17.76 -28.27 12.32
CA ALA A 175 18.72 -28.13 13.42
C ALA A 175 19.62 -26.89 13.23
N GLU A 176 20.09 -26.66 12.01
CA GLU A 176 20.88 -25.48 11.66
C GLU A 176 20.06 -24.19 11.79
N LEU A 177 18.83 -24.17 11.29
CA LEU A 177 17.91 -23.02 11.40
C LEU A 177 17.59 -22.68 12.86
N THR A 178 17.44 -23.69 13.71
CA THR A 178 17.21 -23.51 15.15
C THR A 178 18.44 -22.88 15.81
N THR A 179 19.64 -23.40 15.50
CA THR A 179 20.91 -22.84 15.99
C THR A 179 21.09 -21.38 15.55
N LEU A 180 20.82 -21.07 14.28
CA LEU A 180 20.90 -19.71 13.74
C LEU A 180 19.89 -18.75 14.39
N ARG A 181 18.70 -19.23 14.76
CA ARG A 181 17.70 -18.44 15.48
C ARG A 181 18.15 -18.12 16.90
N GLU A 182 18.74 -19.08 17.61
CA GLU A 182 19.30 -18.86 18.94
C GLU A 182 20.46 -17.85 18.90
N GLN A 183 21.36 -17.99 17.93
CA GLN A 183 22.45 -17.03 17.70
C GLN A 183 21.91 -15.62 17.42
N ASN A 184 20.89 -15.49 16.57
CA ASN A 184 20.25 -14.19 16.30
C ASN A 184 19.59 -13.59 17.55
N ALA A 185 18.95 -14.41 18.39
CA ALA A 185 18.35 -13.96 19.63
C ALA A 185 19.41 -13.43 20.62
N ALA A 186 20.54 -14.14 20.76
CA ALA A 186 21.68 -13.69 21.55
C ALA A 186 22.24 -12.36 21.04
N LEU A 187 22.46 -12.22 19.72
CA LEU A 187 22.96 -10.99 19.11
C LEU A 187 22.01 -9.80 19.33
N LYS A 188 20.69 -10.02 19.25
CA LYS A 188 19.70 -8.97 19.55
C LYS A 188 19.74 -8.53 21.01
N GLN A 189 19.91 -9.46 21.94
CA GLN A 189 20.05 -9.15 23.35
C GLN A 189 21.33 -8.36 23.62
N ASP A 190 22.44 -8.72 22.99
CA ASP A 190 23.70 -8.00 23.10
C ASP A 190 23.58 -6.59 22.52
N ALA A 191 22.97 -6.43 21.35
CA ALA A 191 22.72 -5.12 20.77
C ALA A 191 21.91 -4.21 21.71
N ALA A 192 20.87 -4.74 22.36
CA ALA A 192 20.09 -4.01 23.34
C ALA A 192 20.93 -3.59 24.57
N ARG A 193 21.81 -4.47 25.05
CA ARG A 193 22.76 -4.15 26.14
C ARG A 193 23.73 -3.04 25.73
N TYR A 194 24.27 -3.10 24.51
CA TYR A 194 25.15 -2.05 23.98
C TYR A 194 24.43 -0.71 23.87
N HIS A 195 23.18 -0.68 23.39
CA HIS A 195 22.39 0.55 23.34
C HIS A 195 22.14 1.12 24.73
N ALA A 196 21.80 0.29 25.72
CA ALA A 196 21.61 0.73 27.09
C ALA A 196 22.90 1.31 27.70
N LEU A 197 24.03 0.61 27.54
CA LEU A 197 25.33 1.09 28.02
C LEU A 197 25.73 2.40 27.34
N ARG A 198 25.51 2.52 26.03
CA ARG A 198 25.76 3.77 25.28
C ARG A 198 24.90 4.91 25.81
N ALA A 199 23.62 4.67 26.09
CA ALA A 199 22.73 5.69 26.64
C ALA A 199 23.12 6.11 28.07
N GLU A 200 23.65 5.21 28.89
CA GLU A 200 24.22 5.54 30.20
C GLU A 200 25.50 6.37 30.07
N LEU A 201 26.41 5.98 29.16
CA LEU A 201 27.65 6.72 28.92
C LEU A 201 27.38 8.13 28.36
N ILE A 202 26.41 8.29 27.46
CA ILE A 202 26.01 9.61 26.97
C ILE A 202 25.40 10.46 28.09
N ARG A 203 24.65 9.87 29.02
CA ARG A 203 24.10 10.58 30.19
C ARG A 203 25.16 10.95 31.21
N ALA A 204 26.21 10.15 31.35
CA ALA A 204 27.34 10.38 32.25
C ALA A 204 28.37 11.37 31.67
N ALA A 205 28.44 11.49 30.34
CA ALA A 205 29.24 12.50 29.66
C ALA A 205 28.73 13.90 30.02
N GLY A 206 29.52 14.67 30.75
CA GLY A 206 29.30 16.11 30.88
C GLY A 206 29.53 16.85 29.55
N PRO A 207 29.82 18.17 29.58
CA PRO A 207 30.09 18.95 28.37
C PRO A 207 31.24 18.37 27.52
N VAL A 208 31.27 18.76 26.24
CA VAL A 208 31.98 18.15 25.09
C VAL A 208 33.46 17.75 25.32
N ASP A 209 34.13 18.30 26.32
CA ASP A 209 35.54 18.04 26.61
C ASP A 209 35.81 16.67 27.27
N GLU A 210 34.78 16.00 27.82
CA GLU A 210 34.90 14.64 28.42
C GLU A 210 34.62 13.49 27.45
N ARG A 211 34.26 13.80 26.20
CA ARG A 211 33.84 12.82 25.18
C ARG A 211 34.93 11.81 24.81
N GLY A 212 36.20 12.23 24.89
CA GLY A 212 37.37 11.40 24.55
C GLY A 212 37.62 10.25 25.55
N GLU A 213 37.41 10.48 26.84
CA GLU A 213 37.57 9.42 27.86
C GLU A 213 36.44 8.38 27.76
N ILE A 214 35.25 8.81 27.35
CA ILE A 214 34.10 7.92 27.14
C ILE A 214 34.29 7.06 25.89
N GLU A 215 34.79 7.65 24.79
CA GLU A 215 35.14 6.88 23.59
C GLU A 215 36.23 5.83 23.88
N LYS A 216 37.22 6.18 24.71
CA LYS A 216 38.27 5.27 25.17
C LYS A 216 37.70 4.13 26.03
N ALA A 217 36.75 4.43 26.93
CA ALA A 217 36.07 3.42 27.73
C ALA A 217 35.21 2.47 26.87
N ILE A 218 34.52 2.99 25.85
CA ILE A 218 33.76 2.17 24.89
C ILE A 218 34.69 1.23 24.10
N LYS A 219 35.82 1.74 23.61
CA LYS A 219 36.83 0.93 22.91
C LYS A 219 37.41 -0.17 23.81
N GLU A 220 37.58 0.10 25.11
CA GLU A 220 38.05 -0.90 26.08
C GLU A 220 37.02 -2.02 26.32
N VAL A 221 35.76 -1.66 26.54
CA VAL A 221 34.67 -2.63 26.74
C VAL A 221 34.49 -3.51 25.50
N MET A 222 34.54 -2.92 24.31
CA MET A 222 34.49 -3.67 23.05
C MET A 222 35.69 -4.61 22.91
N ARG A 223 36.91 -4.17 23.24
CA ARG A 223 38.10 -5.04 23.19
C ARG A 223 37.96 -6.27 24.08
N LYS A 224 37.44 -6.08 25.29
CA LYS A 224 37.19 -7.17 26.22
C LYS A 224 36.14 -8.16 25.68
N ALA A 225 35.05 -7.65 25.12
CA ALA A 225 33.98 -8.48 24.55
C ALA A 225 34.45 -9.34 23.36
N TYR A 226 35.27 -8.79 22.46
CA TYR A 226 35.84 -9.54 21.33
C TYR A 226 36.89 -10.57 21.79
N ALA A 227 37.72 -10.22 22.77
CA ALA A 227 38.70 -11.15 23.34
C ALA A 227 38.03 -12.36 24.02
N GLU A 228 36.90 -12.17 24.71
CA GLU A 228 36.13 -13.25 25.34
C GLU A 228 35.50 -14.20 24.30
N ARG A 229 35.21 -13.72 23.08
CA ARG A 229 34.65 -14.51 21.98
C ARG A 229 35.70 -15.19 21.10
N GLY A 230 36.97 -14.78 21.21
CA GLY A 230 38.04 -15.25 20.33
C GLY A 230 37.98 -14.64 18.92
N ASP A 231 37.15 -13.61 18.72
CA ASP A 231 36.99 -12.94 17.45
C ASP A 231 38.08 -11.87 17.26
N PRO A 232 38.58 -11.67 16.03
CA PRO A 232 39.53 -10.60 15.76
C PRO A 232 38.89 -9.23 16.02
N MET A 233 39.62 -8.35 16.71
CA MET A 233 39.20 -6.98 16.96
C MET A 233 38.98 -6.25 15.62
N PRO A 234 37.83 -5.58 15.40
CA PRO A 234 37.64 -4.75 14.22
C PRO A 234 38.69 -3.63 14.18
N THR A 235 39.14 -3.30 12.98
CA THR A 235 40.05 -2.18 12.75
C THR A 235 39.37 -0.85 13.07
N ALA A 236 40.16 0.20 13.36
CA ALA A 236 39.60 1.53 13.63
C ALA A 236 38.69 2.03 12.49
N ALA A 237 39.05 1.75 11.23
CA ALA A 237 38.26 2.12 10.07
C ALA A 237 36.91 1.37 9.99
N GLU A 238 36.89 0.09 10.35
CA GLU A 238 35.64 -0.70 10.41
C GLU A 238 34.73 -0.21 11.53
N PHE A 239 35.30 0.23 12.66
CA PHE A 239 34.56 0.87 13.74
C PHE A 239 33.92 2.19 13.31
N ASP A 240 34.69 3.08 12.69
CA ASP A 240 34.19 4.39 12.25
C ASP A 240 33.09 4.20 11.19
N THR A 241 33.29 3.26 10.26
CA THR A 241 32.28 2.89 9.25
C THR A 241 31.00 2.35 9.90
N ALA A 242 31.11 1.49 10.93
CA ALA A 242 29.95 0.95 11.63
C ALA A 242 29.19 2.02 12.44
N ILE A 243 29.90 3.00 13.00
CA ILE A 243 29.31 4.14 13.70
C ILE A 243 28.55 5.02 12.70
N ASP A 244 29.15 5.36 11.56
CA ASP A 244 28.53 6.18 10.52
C ASP A 244 27.27 5.52 9.95
N ILE A 245 27.32 4.21 9.66
CA ILE A 245 26.15 3.44 9.22
C ILE A 245 25.03 3.45 10.27
N SER A 246 25.40 3.33 11.56
CA SER A 246 24.42 3.32 12.65
C SER A 246 23.76 4.69 12.86
N ILE A 247 24.51 5.78 12.69
CA ILE A 247 23.99 7.15 12.75
C ILE A 247 23.04 7.40 11.56
N ALA A 248 23.46 7.05 10.34
CA ALA A 248 22.64 7.19 9.13
C ALA A 248 21.34 6.36 9.21
N SER A 249 21.40 5.17 9.80
CA SER A 249 20.23 4.30 9.99
C SER A 249 19.26 4.83 11.05
N ALA A 250 19.76 5.54 12.07
CA ALA A 250 18.92 6.16 13.09
C ALA A 250 18.21 7.43 12.59
N GLU A 251 18.82 8.17 11.67
CA GLU A 251 18.25 9.38 11.06
C GLU A 251 17.23 9.06 9.96
N GLY A 252 17.37 7.92 9.26
CA GLY A 252 16.42 7.48 8.24
C GLY A 252 15.13 6.83 8.76
N GLY A 253 15.02 6.56 10.07
CA GLY A 253 13.85 5.93 10.71
C GLY A 253 12.86 6.90 11.35
N ALA A 254 13.07 8.22 11.24
CA ALA A 254 12.25 9.27 11.85
C ALA A 254 11.39 10.06 10.85
N ALA A 255 11.15 9.52 9.64
CA ALA A 255 10.31 10.12 8.60
C ALA A 255 9.08 9.25 8.31
#